data_AF-A0A2W7CQ65-F1
#
_entry.id   AF-A0A2W7CQ65-F1
#
_cell.length_a   1.000
_cell.length_b   1.000
_cell.length_c   1.000
_cell.angle_alpha   90.00
_cell.angle_beta   90.00
_cell.angle_gamma   90.00
#
_symmetry.space_group_name_H-M   'P 1'
#
loop_
_entity.id
_entity.type
_entity.pdbx_description
1 polymer ?
#
loop_
_entity_poly.entity_id
_entity_poly.type
_entity_poly.pdbx_seq_one_letter_code
_entity_poly.pdbx_strand_id
1 'polypeptide(L)'
;MTETERSKTSMMGRDAAAAVVYRDLKDSQRATFQVAAEWGRWLIASLVLVHSGALFGMFSLLNNAATQPTTLQAFKAPVWCFVVGLLLAFASGFFAWINWSMHSFNYASQARYDMLWDSEKWVDPPHYARGLDITNWGSIVSGLLSALCIAVGAALILHGDYLAAIFGI
;
A
#
# COMPACT_ATOMS: atom_id res chain seq x y z
N MET A 1 -19.98 41.48 -43.77
CA MET A 1 -20.82 40.26 -43.79
C MET A 1 -19.93 39.09 -43.37
N THR A 2 -19.56 39.02 -42.08
CA THR A 2 -20.25 38.35 -40.94
C THR A 2 -20.22 36.83 -41.06
N GLU A 3 -19.19 36.27 -40.42
CA GLU A 3 -19.01 34.85 -40.12
C GLU A 3 -20.31 34.24 -39.59
N THR A 4 -20.66 33.12 -40.19
CA THR A 4 -21.77 32.27 -39.77
C THR A 4 -21.40 31.65 -38.43
N GLU A 5 -21.96 32.16 -37.33
CA GLU A 5 -21.94 31.46 -36.04
C GLU A 5 -22.61 30.09 -36.24
N ARG A 6 -21.80 29.03 -36.40
CA ARG A 6 -22.28 27.66 -36.26
C ARG A 6 -22.75 27.51 -34.81
N SER A 7 -24.06 27.69 -34.60
CA SER A 7 -24.74 27.26 -33.38
C SER A 7 -24.36 25.79 -33.13
N LYS A 8 -23.55 25.56 -32.09
CA LYS A 8 -23.12 24.22 -31.67
C LYS A 8 -24.37 23.48 -31.23
N THR A 9 -24.95 22.69 -32.14
CA THR A 9 -26.12 21.89 -31.84
C THR A 9 -25.70 20.82 -30.83
N SER A 10 -26.19 20.92 -29.59
CA SER A 10 -25.89 19.93 -28.56
C SER A 10 -26.43 18.57 -29.00
N MET A 11 -25.54 17.59 -29.19
CA MET A 11 -25.93 16.24 -29.64
C MET A 11 -26.73 15.47 -28.57
N MET A 12 -26.75 15.96 -27.33
CA MET A 12 -27.45 15.35 -26.20
C MET A 12 -27.96 16.42 -25.23
N GLY A 13 -29.06 16.15 -24.53
CA GLY A 13 -29.56 17.03 -23.47
C GLY A 13 -28.56 17.10 -22.30
N ARG A 14 -28.51 18.24 -21.59
CA ARG A 14 -27.55 18.46 -20.49
C ARG A 14 -27.65 17.39 -19.40
N ASP A 15 -28.86 17.00 -19.03
CA ASP A 15 -29.10 15.99 -17.98
C ASP A 15 -28.63 14.60 -18.42
N ALA A 16 -28.87 14.25 -19.68
CA ALA A 16 -28.38 13.01 -20.26
C ALA A 16 -26.85 12.99 -20.33
N ALA A 17 -26.21 14.11 -20.74
CA ALA A 17 -24.76 14.26 -20.72
C ALA A 17 -24.17 14.14 -19.32
N ALA A 18 -24.79 14.80 -18.33
CA ALA A 18 -24.37 14.72 -16.93
C ALA A 18 -24.48 13.29 -16.38
N ALA A 19 -25.57 12.57 -16.71
CA ALA A 19 -25.76 11.19 -16.27
C ALA A 19 -24.73 10.22 -16.89
N VAL A 20 -24.41 10.39 -18.18
CA VAL A 20 -23.38 9.58 -18.85
C VAL A 20 -22.00 9.84 -18.24
N VAL A 21 -21.62 11.11 -18.07
CA VAL A 21 -20.33 11.48 -17.46
C VAL A 21 -20.23 10.98 -16.02
N TYR A 22 -21.30 11.13 -15.22
CA TYR A 22 -21.32 10.64 -13.84
C TYR A 22 -21.11 9.12 -13.76
N ARG A 23 -21.81 8.35 -14.61
CA ARG A 23 -21.66 6.89 -14.66
C ARG A 23 -20.23 6.50 -15.07
N ASP A 24 -19.72 7.10 -16.14
CA ASP A 24 -18.38 6.81 -16.65
C ASP A 24 -17.29 7.12 -15.60
N LEU A 25 -17.40 8.27 -14.91
CA LEU A 25 -16.50 8.62 -13.80
C LEU A 25 -16.61 7.63 -12.64
N LYS A 26 -17.82 7.17 -12.30
CA LYS A 26 -18.02 6.24 -11.19
C LYS A 26 -17.46 4.85 -11.49
N ASP A 27 -17.63 4.38 -12.72
CA ASP A 27 -17.12 3.10 -13.17
C ASP A 27 -15.59 3.15 -13.31
N SER A 28 -15.05 4.23 -13.88
CA SER A 28 -13.60 4.48 -13.91
C SER A 28 -12.98 4.54 -12.51
N GLN A 29 -13.65 5.20 -11.55
CA GLN A 29 -13.24 5.26 -10.16
C GLN A 29 -13.18 3.86 -9.53
N ARG A 30 -14.23 3.04 -9.71
CA ARG A 30 -14.29 1.67 -9.18
C ARG A 30 -13.19 0.79 -9.76
N ALA A 31 -13.00 0.83 -11.08
CA ALA A 31 -11.96 0.07 -11.75
C ALA A 31 -10.56 0.45 -11.24
N THR A 32 -10.29 1.75 -11.09
CA THR A 32 -9.00 2.25 -10.59
C THR A 32 -8.72 1.78 -9.16
N PHE A 33 -9.72 1.87 -8.26
CA PHE A 33 -9.56 1.41 -6.88
C PHE A 33 -9.37 -0.10 -6.78
N GLN A 34 -10.10 -0.87 -7.59
CA GLN A 34 -9.94 -2.31 -7.61
C GLN A 34 -8.53 -2.71 -8.05
N VAL A 35 -8.04 -2.14 -9.16
CA VAL A 35 -6.68 -2.40 -9.64
C VAL A 35 -5.64 -2.00 -8.60
N ALA A 36 -5.77 -0.82 -7.99
CA ALA A 36 -4.85 -0.37 -6.95
C ALA A 36 -4.85 -1.27 -5.71
N ALA A 37 -6.03 -1.72 -5.25
CA ALA A 37 -6.15 -2.62 -4.11
C ALA A 37 -5.57 -4.01 -4.42
N GLU A 38 -5.76 -4.52 -5.63
CA GLU A 38 -5.17 -5.78 -6.07
C GLU A 38 -3.65 -5.71 -6.07
N TRP A 39 -3.06 -4.66 -6.66
CA TRP A 39 -1.61 -4.43 -6.64
C TRP A 39 -1.07 -4.27 -5.22
N GLY A 40 -1.73 -3.49 -4.37
CA GLY A 40 -1.35 -3.31 -2.97
C GLY A 40 -1.34 -4.63 -2.20
N ARG A 41 -2.37 -5.48 -2.42
CA ARG A 41 -2.45 -6.82 -1.83
C ARG A 41 -1.28 -7.69 -2.25
N TRP A 42 -0.95 -7.72 -3.55
CA TRP A 42 0.19 -8.50 -4.04
C TRP A 42 1.51 -8.01 -3.47
N LEU A 43 1.72 -6.69 -3.39
CA LEU A 43 2.94 -6.10 -2.86
C LEU A 43 3.16 -6.46 -1.39
N ILE A 44 2.13 -6.33 -0.56
CA ILE A 44 2.21 -6.71 0.87
C ILE A 44 2.41 -8.22 1.02
N ALA A 45 1.68 -9.03 0.23
CA ALA A 45 1.84 -10.48 0.26
C ALA A 45 3.26 -10.91 -0.11
N SER A 46 3.87 -10.29 -1.12
CA SER A 46 5.26 -10.55 -1.50
C SER A 46 6.24 -10.17 -0.40
N LEU A 47 6.06 -9.02 0.27
CA LEU A 47 6.90 -8.63 1.42
C LEU A 47 6.81 -9.65 2.55
N VAL A 48 5.59 -10.01 2.96
CA VAL A 48 5.36 -10.99 4.02
C VAL A 48 5.97 -12.34 3.66
N LEU A 49 5.79 -12.79 2.41
CA LEU A 49 6.33 -14.05 1.92
C LEU A 49 7.86 -14.09 1.96
N VAL A 50 8.53 -13.04 1.48
CA VAL A 50 10.01 -13.00 1.47
C VAL A 50 10.56 -12.99 2.89
N HIS A 51 10.03 -12.16 3.78
CA HIS A 51 10.48 -12.13 5.18
C HIS A 51 10.22 -13.46 5.90
N SER A 52 9.04 -14.04 5.71
CA SER A 52 8.68 -15.33 6.34
C SER A 52 9.52 -16.48 5.78
N GLY A 53 9.77 -16.51 4.47
CA GLY A 53 10.61 -17.51 3.82
C GLY A 53 12.06 -17.42 4.27
N ALA A 54 12.60 -16.21 4.40
CA ALA A 54 13.94 -16.00 4.93
C ALA A 54 14.06 -16.46 6.40
N LEU A 55 13.09 -16.11 7.25
CA LEU A 55 13.04 -16.56 8.64
C LEU A 55 12.97 -18.08 8.74
N PHE A 56 12.09 -18.72 7.98
CA PHE A 56 11.98 -20.17 7.92
C PHE A 56 13.30 -20.83 7.50
N GLY A 57 13.93 -20.33 6.44
CA GLY A 57 15.22 -20.83 5.97
C GLY A 57 16.32 -20.71 7.03
N MET A 58 16.44 -19.56 7.68
CA MET A 58 17.45 -19.34 8.73
C MET A 58 17.21 -20.22 9.96
N PHE A 59 15.96 -20.33 10.44
CA PHE A 59 15.67 -21.20 11.59
C PHE A 59 15.89 -22.69 11.28
N SER A 60 15.62 -23.12 10.03
CA SER A 60 15.94 -24.48 9.58
C SER A 60 17.45 -24.75 9.60
N LEU A 61 18.27 -23.79 9.15
CA LEU A 61 19.74 -23.88 9.22
C LEU A 61 20.25 -23.89 10.67
N LEU A 62 19.71 -23.01 11.52
CA LEU A 62 20.08 -22.93 12.93
C LEU A 62 19.75 -24.22 13.70
N ASN A 63 18.66 -24.91 13.35
CA ASN A 63 18.32 -26.18 13.98
C ASN A 63 19.40 -27.26 13.75
N ASN A 64 20.07 -27.24 12.60
CA ASN A 64 21.16 -28.17 12.28
C ASN A 64 22.52 -27.71 12.86
N ALA A 65 22.74 -26.39 12.97
CA ALA A 65 23.98 -25.81 13.47
C ALA A 65 23.98 -25.46 14.97
N ALA A 66 22.93 -25.83 15.71
CA ALA A 66 22.66 -25.43 17.09
C ALA A 66 23.76 -25.81 18.11
N THR A 67 24.72 -26.66 17.72
CA THR A 67 25.85 -27.07 18.56
C THR A 67 27.03 -26.09 18.53
N GLN A 68 27.02 -25.08 17.65
CA GLN A 68 28.10 -24.09 17.52
C GLN A 68 27.66 -22.68 17.97
N PRO A 69 28.10 -22.20 19.14
CA PRO A 69 27.68 -20.90 19.68
C PRO A 69 28.14 -19.70 18.83
N THR A 70 29.22 -19.85 18.05
CA THR A 70 29.70 -18.85 17.08
C THR A 70 28.69 -18.62 15.96
N THR A 71 28.10 -19.69 15.43
CA THR A 71 27.08 -19.64 14.38
C THR A 71 25.82 -18.93 14.88
N LEU A 72 25.39 -19.21 16.11
CA LEU A 72 24.19 -18.61 16.69
C LEU A 72 24.31 -17.08 16.88
N GLN A 73 25.49 -16.59 17.27
CA GLN A 73 25.74 -15.15 17.39
C GLN A 73 25.70 -14.44 16.04
N ALA A 74 26.24 -15.08 15.00
CA ALA A 74 26.29 -14.51 13.67
C ALA A 74 24.87 -14.29 13.11
N PHE A 75 23.95 -15.25 13.27
CA PHE A 75 22.59 -15.15 12.72
C PHE A 75 21.67 -14.15 13.42
N LYS A 76 22.07 -13.63 14.59
CA LYS A 76 21.23 -12.71 15.37
C LYS A 76 20.85 -11.45 14.59
N ALA A 77 21.80 -10.80 13.94
CA ALA A 77 21.55 -9.55 13.23
C ALA A 77 20.68 -9.73 11.97
N PRO A 78 20.95 -10.70 11.08
CA PRO A 78 20.05 -11.02 9.97
C PRO A 78 18.62 -11.36 10.42
N VAL A 79 18.46 -12.23 11.42
CA VAL A 79 17.13 -12.64 11.93
C VAL A 79 16.32 -11.43 12.37
N TRP A 80 16.92 -10.53 13.14
CA TRP A 80 16.23 -9.31 13.56
C TRP A 80 15.88 -8.39 12.39
N CYS A 81 16.72 -8.34 11.35
CA CYS A 81 16.43 -7.57 10.16
C CYS A 81 15.13 -8.05 9.48
N PHE A 82 14.97 -9.36 9.30
CA PHE A 82 13.76 -9.94 8.71
C PHE A 82 12.53 -9.86 9.64
N VAL A 83 12.71 -9.97 10.96
CA VAL A 83 11.60 -9.77 11.93
C VAL A 83 11.10 -8.31 11.88
N VAL A 84 12.01 -7.34 11.94
CA VAL A 84 11.64 -5.91 11.85
C VAL A 84 11.01 -5.62 10.49
N GLY A 85 11.57 -6.16 9.41
CA GLY A 85 11.02 -6.04 8.07
C GLY A 85 9.59 -6.60 7.96
N LEU A 86 9.33 -7.75 8.58
CA LEU A 86 7.98 -8.35 8.63
C LEU A 86 6.98 -7.47 9.38
N LEU A 87 7.37 -6.93 10.54
CA LEU A 87 6.51 -6.01 11.31
C LEU A 87 6.22 -4.73 10.52
N LEU A 88 7.21 -4.20 9.80
CA LEU A 88 7.03 -3.04 8.92
C LEU A 88 6.09 -3.35 7.73
N ALA A 89 6.13 -4.57 7.18
CA ALA A 89 5.18 -4.99 6.14
C ALA A 89 3.74 -4.99 6.67
N PHE A 90 3.52 -5.50 7.88
CA PHE A 90 2.21 -5.44 8.52
C PHE A 90 1.78 -4.01 8.86
N ALA A 91 2.70 -3.17 9.33
CA ALA A 91 2.43 -1.75 9.55
C ALA A 91 2.01 -1.04 8.25
N SER A 92 2.63 -1.36 7.11
CA SER A 92 2.25 -0.82 5.81
C SER A 92 0.80 -1.15 5.43
N GLY A 93 0.41 -2.42 5.57
CA GLY A 93 -0.98 -2.85 5.35
C GLY A 93 -1.97 -2.22 6.33
N PHE A 94 -1.58 -2.09 7.60
CA PHE A 94 -2.41 -1.45 8.62
C PHE A 94 -2.66 0.04 8.33
N PHE A 95 -1.61 0.78 7.95
CA PHE A 95 -1.76 2.17 7.54
C PHE A 95 -2.63 2.33 6.29
N ALA A 96 -2.49 1.44 5.31
CA ALA A 96 -3.34 1.43 4.13
C ALA A 96 -4.82 1.18 4.50
N TRP A 97 -5.09 0.25 5.41
CA TRP A 97 -6.44 -0.03 5.88
C TRP A 97 -7.08 1.16 6.62
N ILE A 98 -6.33 1.84 7.49
CA ILE A 98 -6.80 3.06 8.15
C ILE A 98 -7.06 4.17 7.12
N ASN A 99 -6.15 4.34 6.15
CA ASN A 99 -6.29 5.32 5.08
C ASN A 99 -7.60 5.12 4.30
N TRP A 100 -7.89 3.88 3.89
CA TRP A 100 -9.15 3.54 3.22
C TRP A 100 -10.38 3.76 4.09
N SER A 101 -10.30 3.43 5.39
CA SER A 101 -11.39 3.65 6.33
C SER A 101 -11.73 5.15 6.45
N MET A 102 -10.71 6.01 6.53
CA MET A 102 -10.89 7.46 6.56
C MET A 102 -11.40 8.01 5.22
N HIS A 103 -10.94 7.48 4.07
CA HIS A 103 -11.48 7.85 2.76
C HIS A 103 -12.97 7.49 2.65
N SER A 104 -13.37 6.31 3.14
CA SER A 104 -14.77 5.89 3.16
C SER A 104 -15.62 6.83 4.01
N PHE A 105 -15.14 7.25 5.18
CA PHE A 105 -15.86 8.20 6.03
C PHE A 105 -15.99 9.57 5.37
N ASN A 106 -14.89 10.12 4.82
CA ASN A 106 -14.92 11.39 4.11
C ASN A 106 -15.88 11.33 2.90
N TYR A 107 -15.90 10.22 2.16
CA TYR A 107 -16.85 10.04 1.06
C TYR A 107 -18.29 10.03 1.56
N ALA A 108 -18.59 9.31 2.64
CA ALA A 108 -19.94 9.27 3.22
C ALA A 108 -20.40 10.66 3.72
N SER A 109 -19.50 11.45 4.31
CA SER A 109 -19.82 12.81 4.75
C SER A 109 -19.99 13.80 3.60
N GLN A 110 -19.35 13.56 2.46
CA GLN A 110 -19.43 14.44 1.28
C GLN A 110 -20.56 14.06 0.31
N ALA A 111 -20.90 12.77 0.23
CA ALA A 111 -21.97 12.25 -0.62
C ALA A 111 -23.35 12.40 0.05
N ARG A 112 -23.70 13.61 0.49
CA ARG A 112 -24.97 13.91 1.17
C ARG A 112 -26.11 13.96 0.16
N TYR A 113 -27.09 13.06 0.29
CA TYR A 113 -28.28 13.05 -0.57
C TYR A 113 -29.12 14.33 -0.47
N ASP A 114 -28.99 15.06 0.65
CA ASP A 114 -29.64 16.35 0.87
C ASP A 114 -29.33 17.37 -0.23
N MET A 115 -28.14 17.30 -0.83
CA MET A 115 -27.70 18.19 -1.90
C MET A 115 -28.55 18.07 -3.17
N LEU A 116 -29.32 16.98 -3.32
CA LEU A 116 -30.18 16.77 -4.48
C LEU A 116 -31.47 17.61 -4.42
N TRP A 117 -31.87 18.07 -3.23
CA TRP A 117 -33.13 18.80 -3.03
C TRP A 117 -32.99 20.10 -2.25
N ASP A 118 -31.84 20.34 -1.60
CA ASP A 118 -31.52 21.57 -0.88
C ASP A 118 -30.21 22.16 -1.42
N SER A 119 -30.31 23.28 -2.13
CA SER A 119 -29.15 23.96 -2.74
C SER A 119 -28.25 24.68 -1.74
N GLU A 120 -28.72 24.90 -0.51
CA GLU A 120 -27.90 25.54 0.54
C GLU A 120 -26.96 24.54 1.22
N LYS A 121 -27.30 23.24 1.15
CA LYS A 121 -26.43 22.16 1.62
C LYS A 121 -25.46 21.79 0.50
N TRP A 122 -24.20 22.18 0.67
CA TRP A 122 -23.12 21.82 -0.24
C TRP A 122 -22.06 20.94 0.44
N VAL A 123 -21.00 20.57 -0.29
CA VAL A 123 -19.96 19.65 0.20
C VAL A 123 -19.16 20.30 1.33
N ASP A 124 -19.25 19.71 2.53
CA ASP A 124 -18.43 20.10 3.68
C ASP A 124 -16.96 19.68 3.46
N PRO A 125 -16.00 20.44 4.05
CA PRO A 125 -14.59 20.07 3.97
C PRO A 125 -14.34 18.67 4.59
N PRO A 126 -13.38 17.90 4.05
CA PRO A 126 -13.11 16.54 4.50
C PRO A 126 -12.65 16.51 5.97
N HIS A 127 -13.28 15.65 6.77
CA HIS A 127 -13.01 15.54 8.21
C HIS A 127 -11.58 15.07 8.51
N TYR A 128 -11.08 14.11 7.73
CA TYR A 128 -9.78 13.47 7.96
C TYR A 128 -8.67 13.88 6.98
N ALA A 129 -8.68 15.11 6.46
CA ALA A 129 -7.72 15.55 5.43
C ALA A 129 -6.25 15.24 5.78
N ARG A 130 -5.79 15.65 6.97
CA ARG A 130 -4.42 15.38 7.44
C ARG A 130 -4.15 13.92 7.74
N GLY A 131 -5.16 13.19 8.23
CA GLY A 131 -5.03 11.77 8.54
C GLY A 131 -4.76 10.94 7.29
N LEU A 132 -5.36 11.32 6.15
CA LEU A 132 -5.11 10.69 4.87
C LEU A 132 -3.64 10.81 4.44
N ASP A 133 -3.06 11.99 4.51
CA ASP A 133 -1.66 12.19 4.13
C ASP A 133 -0.69 11.41 5.02
N ILE A 134 -0.92 11.46 6.34
CA ILE A 134 -0.07 10.76 7.32
C ILE A 134 -0.11 9.25 7.10
N THR A 135 -1.30 8.68 6.92
CA THR A 135 -1.45 7.22 6.74
C THR A 135 -0.98 6.75 5.37
N ASN A 136 -1.12 7.58 4.32
CA ASN A 136 -0.56 7.28 3.01
C ASN A 136 0.98 7.21 3.07
N TRP A 137 1.61 8.25 3.61
CA TRP A 137 3.06 8.25 3.79
C TRP A 137 3.54 7.17 4.76
N GLY A 138 2.79 6.92 5.85
CA GLY A 138 3.07 5.85 6.78
C GLY A 138 3.10 4.47 6.10
N SER A 139 2.15 4.20 5.21
CA SER A 139 2.11 2.96 4.44
C SER A 139 3.29 2.83 3.46
N ILE A 140 3.62 3.91 2.74
CA ILE A 140 4.73 3.94 1.77
C ILE A 140 6.08 3.75 2.48
N VAL A 141 6.35 4.55 3.52
CA VAL A 141 7.63 4.53 4.23
C VAL A 141 7.86 3.18 4.91
N SER A 142 6.85 2.62 5.57
CA SER A 142 6.96 1.30 6.20
C SER A 142 7.17 0.17 5.18
N GLY A 143 6.47 0.22 4.04
CA GLY A 143 6.68 -0.75 2.95
C GLY A 143 8.10 -0.68 2.36
N LEU A 144 8.62 0.54 2.13
CA LEU A 144 9.98 0.74 1.62
C LEU A 144 11.05 0.31 2.63
N LEU A 145 10.87 0.65 3.92
CA LEU A 145 11.77 0.21 4.98
C LEU A 145 11.75 -1.31 5.14
N SER A 146 10.57 -1.94 4.99
CA SER A 146 10.44 -3.40 4.97
C SER A 146 11.24 -4.02 3.82
N ALA A 147 11.17 -3.44 2.61
CA ALA A 147 11.97 -3.89 1.48
C ALA A 147 13.49 -3.68 1.72
N LEU A 148 13.88 -2.57 2.33
CA LEU A 148 15.27 -2.30 2.70
C LEU A 148 15.79 -3.36 3.69
N CYS A 149 14.98 -3.80 4.65
CA CYS A 149 15.33 -4.89 5.56
C CYS A 149 15.65 -6.20 4.82
N ILE A 150 15.01 -6.48 3.67
CA ILE A 150 15.35 -7.65 2.85
C ILE A 150 16.78 -7.51 2.32
N ALA A 151 17.12 -6.35 1.74
CA ALA A 151 18.44 -6.09 1.18
C ALA A 151 19.53 -6.10 2.26
N VAL A 152 19.29 -5.45 3.41
CA VAL A 152 20.22 -5.42 4.54
C VAL A 152 20.39 -6.82 5.14
N GLY A 153 19.29 -7.56 5.36
CA GLY A 153 19.34 -8.93 5.85
C GLY A 153 20.14 -9.85 4.94
N ALA A 154 19.94 -9.75 3.62
CA ALA A 154 20.71 -10.51 2.62
C ALA A 154 22.19 -10.11 2.61
N ALA A 155 22.50 -8.81 2.64
CA ALA A 155 23.88 -8.31 2.68
C ALA A 155 24.61 -8.79 3.93
N LEU A 156 23.94 -8.75 5.09
CA LEU A 156 24.50 -9.27 6.34
C LEU A 156 24.81 -10.77 6.20
N ILE A 157 23.92 -11.57 5.62
CA ILE A 157 24.16 -13.01 5.41
C ILE A 157 25.34 -13.27 4.44
N LEU A 158 25.49 -12.45 3.40
CA LEU A 158 26.53 -12.64 2.38
C LEU A 158 27.92 -12.16 2.82
N HIS A 159 27.99 -11.12 3.65
CA HIS A 159 29.26 -10.46 3.99
C HIS A 159 29.89 -10.90 5.32
N GLY A 160 29.18 -11.60 6.20
CA GLY A 160 29.89 -12.27 7.29
C GLY A 160 30.40 -13.62 6.85
N ASP A 161 31.30 -14.19 7.64
CA ASP A 161 31.94 -15.50 7.42
C ASP A 161 30.95 -16.68 7.60
N TYR A 162 29.69 -16.51 7.21
CA TYR A 162 28.62 -17.49 7.37
C TYR A 162 28.79 -18.70 6.45
N LEU A 163 29.17 -18.47 5.20
CA LEU A 163 29.46 -19.56 4.26
C LEU A 163 30.69 -20.34 4.71
N ALA A 164 31.72 -19.66 5.19
CA ALA A 164 32.91 -20.28 5.80
C ALA A 164 32.55 -21.13 7.04
N ALA A 165 31.74 -20.58 7.94
CA ALA A 165 31.30 -21.28 9.17
C ALA A 165 30.37 -22.47 8.92
N ILE A 166 29.54 -22.43 7.87
CA ILE A 166 28.60 -23.53 7.53
C ILE A 166 29.29 -24.63 6.70
N PHE A 167 30.20 -24.27 5.80
CA PHE A 167 30.87 -25.22 4.90
C PHE A 167 32.26 -25.66 5.38
N GLY A 168 32.76 -25.12 6.49
CA GLY A 168 34.05 -25.50 7.08
C GLY A 168 35.25 -25.15 6.20
N ILE A 169 35.18 -24.01 5.49
CA ILE A 169 36.23 -23.48 4.60
C ILE A 169 36.82 -22.22 5.21
#